data_AF-A0A8T2RM36-F1
#
_entry.id   AF-A0A8T2RM36-F1
#
_cell.length_a   1.000
_cell.length_b   1.000
_cell.length_c   1.000
_cell.angle_alpha   90.00
_cell.angle_beta   90.00
_cell.angle_gamma   90.00
#
_symmetry.space_group_name_H-M   'P 1'
#
loop_
_entity.id
_entity.type
_entity.pdbx_description
1 polymer ?
#
loop_
_entity_poly.entity_id
_entity_poly.type
_entity_poly.pdbx_seq_one_letter_code
_entity_poly.pdbx_strand_id
1 'polypeptide(L)'
;MPRAILNAFLLPYSVLLSTAHWKRASSCRVPSNQFSFSPFGCKPRLICSRMDFNHELSSSAVCIDIERESLRRELFPPIEPFSTGELKVSDIHTIYWEQNGNPNGYPVLFVHGGPGGGTNSQNRTFFDPTFYRIVLFDQRGAGKSTPHACLEENTTWELVQDIEKLREHLDIEEWLVFGGSWGSTLSLAYSQLHPKHVSGLVLRGIFLLREKEIKWFYEGGASALFPDAWEKFRDFIPEEERGSLVAAYHKRLQSDDQAVQLEASKRWTAWEMITSCLLPNQDALKRGSDEKFCLAFARIENHYFMNKGFFPQDAYLLDNVDKIQHIPAVIVQGRYDIVCPIMTAWDLHKRWPLAKLKIVPDAGHSVKEPGIAAELVAATEAFKEVLKIK
;
A
#
# COMPACT_ATOMS: atom_id res chain seq x y z
N MET A 1 23.58 -55.76 12.78
CA MET A 1 23.59 -56.39 14.12
C MET A 1 24.90 -57.16 14.28
N PRO A 2 25.52 -57.28 15.48
CA PRO A 2 25.09 -56.86 16.83
C PRO A 2 26.11 -55.94 17.58
N ARG A 3 25.63 -54.96 18.38
CA ARG A 3 25.62 -54.82 19.88
C ARG A 3 27.00 -54.62 20.53
N ALA A 4 27.31 -53.42 21.05
CA ALA A 4 27.05 -52.86 22.42
C ALA A 4 28.13 -53.29 23.44
N ILE A 5 28.80 -52.40 24.20
CA ILE A 5 28.47 -51.84 25.54
C ILE A 5 29.64 -50.87 25.90
N LEU A 6 29.45 -49.57 26.16
CA LEU A 6 29.15 -48.84 27.43
C LEU A 6 30.32 -48.66 28.44
N ASN A 7 30.70 -47.39 28.70
CA ASN A 7 31.06 -46.77 30.01
C ASN A 7 31.86 -45.45 29.75
N ALA A 8 31.30 -44.25 29.91
CA ALA A 8 30.96 -43.52 31.14
C ALA A 8 32.19 -42.92 31.88
N PHE A 9 32.39 -41.60 31.74
CA PHE A 9 32.92 -40.74 32.80
C PHE A 9 32.22 -39.37 32.73
N LEU A 10 31.44 -39.10 33.77
CA LEU A 10 30.86 -37.81 34.14
C LEU A 10 31.87 -37.06 35.02
N LEU A 11 31.88 -35.72 34.96
CA LEU A 11 31.84 -34.77 36.09
C LEU A 11 31.86 -33.31 35.57
N PRO A 12 31.41 -32.31 36.36
CA PRO A 12 30.63 -31.17 35.89
C PRO A 12 31.41 -29.84 35.97
N TYR A 13 30.94 -28.83 35.24
CA TYR A 13 31.29 -27.43 35.49
C TYR A 13 30.06 -26.67 35.99
N SER A 14 30.13 -26.26 37.26
CA SER A 14 29.19 -25.34 37.90
C SER A 14 29.80 -23.94 38.02
N VAL A 15 29.03 -22.95 37.54
CA VAL A 15 28.76 -21.60 38.10
C VAL A 15 29.93 -20.69 38.47
N LEU A 16 30.00 -19.53 37.81
CA LEU A 16 30.28 -18.23 38.44
C LEU A 16 29.54 -17.11 37.66
N LEU A 17 28.36 -16.74 38.15
CA LEU A 17 27.66 -15.51 37.80
C LEU A 17 28.18 -14.39 38.73
N SER A 18 28.84 -13.39 38.17
CA SER A 18 29.21 -12.16 38.88
C SER A 18 28.21 -11.06 38.51
N THR A 19 27.46 -10.59 39.52
CA THR A 19 26.53 -9.48 39.45
C THR A 19 27.27 -8.15 39.67
N ALA A 20 27.30 -7.29 38.65
CA ALA A 20 27.83 -5.93 38.78
C ALA A 20 26.72 -4.97 39.26
N HIS A 21 26.76 -4.62 40.55
CA HIS A 21 25.99 -3.54 41.15
C HIS A 21 26.52 -2.16 40.71
N TRP A 22 25.68 -1.34 40.08
CA TRP A 22 25.94 0.09 39.89
C TRP A 22 25.60 0.86 41.18
N LYS A 23 26.63 1.37 41.85
CA LYS A 23 26.51 2.32 42.97
C LYS A 23 26.19 3.71 42.44
N ARG A 24 25.15 4.33 43.00
CA ARG A 24 24.85 5.77 42.86
C ARG A 24 25.99 6.60 43.44
N ALA A 25 26.56 7.50 42.64
CA ALA A 25 27.42 8.58 43.10
C ALA A 25 26.61 9.88 43.18
N SER A 26 26.78 10.56 44.31
CA SER A 26 26.13 11.79 44.72
C SER A 26 26.85 13.06 44.23
N SER A 27 26.04 14.11 44.07
CA SER A 27 26.38 15.54 44.10
C SER A 27 27.29 16.14 43.03
N CYS A 28 26.69 16.98 42.16
CA CYS A 28 27.32 18.20 41.65
C CYS A 28 26.34 19.37 41.79
N ARG A 29 26.82 20.44 42.42
CA ARG A 29 26.10 21.68 42.76
C ARG A 29 25.93 22.56 41.51
N VAL A 30 24.78 23.23 41.40
CA VAL A 30 24.53 24.30 40.42
C VAL A 30 24.69 25.66 41.15
N PRO A 31 25.40 26.67 40.59
CA PRO A 31 25.52 27.97 41.23
C PRO A 31 24.25 28.81 41.01
N SER A 32 23.76 29.41 42.09
CA SER A 32 22.71 30.43 42.11
C SER A 32 23.28 31.80 41.75
N ASN A 33 22.84 32.39 40.63
CA ASN A 33 23.03 33.82 40.37
C ASN A 33 21.75 34.58 40.71
N GLN A 34 21.90 35.52 41.63
CA GLN A 34 20.91 36.52 42.02
C GLN A 34 20.80 37.58 40.93
N PHE A 35 19.58 37.91 40.52
CA PHE A 35 19.26 39.22 39.94
C PHE A 35 18.01 39.77 40.63
N SER A 36 18.18 40.95 41.22
CA SER A 36 17.19 41.78 41.88
C SER A 36 16.45 42.62 40.84
N PHE A 37 15.12 42.70 40.91
CA PHE A 37 14.34 43.81 40.33
C PHE A 37 13.06 44.10 41.13
N SER A 38 12.81 45.39 41.32
CA SER A 38 11.70 46.03 42.04
C SER A 38 10.34 45.92 41.33
N PRO A 39 9.20 46.16 42.01
CA PRO A 39 7.88 45.92 41.47
C PRO A 39 7.33 47.15 40.74
N PHE A 40 7.08 47.03 39.43
CA PHE A 40 6.13 47.90 38.72
C PHE A 40 5.20 47.05 37.87
N GLY A 41 3.90 47.21 38.13
CA GLY A 41 2.85 46.42 37.52
C GLY A 41 2.65 46.72 36.04
N CYS A 42 2.35 45.67 35.29
CA CYS A 42 1.51 45.76 34.11
C CYS A 42 0.98 44.34 33.79
N LYS A 43 -0.35 44.18 33.79
CA LYS A 43 -1.03 42.92 33.40
C LYS A 43 -0.84 42.68 31.90
N PRO A 44 -0.50 41.47 31.43
CA PRO A 44 -0.78 41.06 30.07
C PRO A 44 -2.13 40.32 30.01
N ARG A 45 -3.04 40.85 29.18
CA ARG A 45 -4.22 40.12 28.70
C ARG A 45 -3.73 38.92 27.87
N LEU A 46 -4.03 37.69 28.31
CA LEU A 46 -4.02 36.54 27.43
C LEU A 46 -5.25 36.64 26.50
N ILE A 47 -5.01 36.98 25.24
CA ILE A 47 -5.97 36.70 24.16
C ILE A 47 -5.76 35.23 23.80
N CYS A 48 -6.52 34.35 24.45
CA CYS A 48 -6.69 32.98 24.02
C CYS A 48 -7.73 32.99 22.89
N SER A 49 -7.28 33.11 21.63
CA SER A 49 -8.14 32.84 20.49
C SER A 49 -8.36 31.33 20.42
N ARG A 50 -9.43 30.85 21.07
CA ARG A 50 -10.04 29.57 20.73
C ARG A 50 -10.46 29.67 19.27
N MET A 51 -9.76 28.95 18.39
CA MET A 51 -10.33 28.59 17.10
C MET A 51 -11.40 27.54 17.39
N ASP A 52 -12.64 28.01 17.53
CA ASP A 52 -13.81 27.15 17.57
C ASP A 52 -13.97 26.50 16.18
N PHE A 53 -13.40 25.30 16.01
CA PHE A 53 -13.78 24.40 14.92
C PHE A 53 -15.15 23.78 15.24
N ASN A 54 -16.20 24.60 15.24
CA ASN A 54 -17.57 24.13 15.14
C ASN A 54 -17.97 24.15 13.66
N HIS A 55 -17.47 23.18 12.90
CA HIS A 55 -18.21 22.71 11.74
C HIS A 55 -19.20 21.67 12.26
N GLU A 56 -20.49 21.98 12.16
CA GLU A 56 -21.57 20.99 12.31
C GLU A 56 -21.33 19.87 11.29
N LEU A 57 -20.65 18.80 11.74
CA LEU A 57 -20.69 17.52 11.06
C LEU A 57 -22.15 17.05 11.15
N SER A 58 -22.83 17.05 10.00
CA SER A 58 -24.12 16.40 9.82
C SER A 58 -24.18 15.10 10.61
N SER A 59 -25.21 14.93 11.43
CA SER A 59 -25.46 13.80 12.32
C SER A 59 -25.75 12.47 11.59
N SER A 60 -25.27 12.32 10.36
CA SER A 60 -25.44 11.16 9.48
C SER A 60 -24.11 10.51 9.08
N ALA A 61 -22.98 10.94 9.66
CA ALA A 61 -21.69 10.30 9.39
C ALA A 61 -21.70 8.86 9.91
N VAL A 62 -21.89 7.91 9.00
CA VAL A 62 -21.87 6.49 9.31
C VAL A 62 -20.45 6.12 9.72
N CYS A 63 -20.26 5.85 11.02
CA CYS A 63 -18.96 5.46 11.56
C CYS A 63 -18.76 3.96 11.36
N ILE A 64 -17.77 3.58 10.54
CA ILE A 64 -17.32 2.20 10.44
C ILE A 64 -16.54 1.85 11.72
N ASP A 65 -16.94 0.75 12.36
CA ASP A 65 -16.30 0.23 13.56
C ASP A 65 -15.56 -1.08 13.25
N ILE A 66 -14.27 -0.96 12.95
CA ILE A 66 -13.40 -2.09 12.56
C ILE A 66 -12.75 -2.81 13.75
N GLU A 67 -12.87 -2.27 14.97
CA GLU A 67 -12.21 -2.82 16.16
C GLU A 67 -13.05 -3.91 16.84
N ARG A 68 -14.23 -4.22 16.31
CA ARG A 68 -15.10 -5.25 16.87
C ARG A 68 -14.44 -6.64 16.81
N GLU A 69 -14.47 -7.33 17.95
CA GLU A 69 -13.94 -8.68 18.09
C GLU A 69 -14.74 -9.71 17.27
N SER A 70 -16.04 -9.47 17.04
CA SER A 70 -16.91 -10.37 16.28
C SER A 70 -16.65 -10.39 14.77
N LEU A 71 -15.88 -9.44 14.24
CA LEU A 71 -15.57 -9.39 12.81
C LEU A 71 -14.63 -10.53 12.42
N ARG A 72 -14.95 -11.19 11.31
CA ARG A 72 -14.07 -12.18 10.70
C ARG A 72 -12.73 -11.53 10.33
N ARG A 73 -11.64 -12.24 10.58
CA ARG A 73 -10.26 -11.85 10.24
C ARG A 73 -9.52 -12.90 9.39
N GLU A 74 -10.17 -14.01 9.09
CA GLU A 74 -9.62 -15.05 8.25
C GLU A 74 -10.06 -14.83 6.80
N LEU A 75 -9.16 -15.04 5.84
CA LEU A 75 -9.51 -15.06 4.43
C LEU A 75 -10.67 -16.04 4.18
N PHE A 76 -11.51 -15.70 3.22
CA PHE A 76 -12.57 -16.59 2.74
C PHE A 76 -11.98 -17.74 1.93
N PRO A 77 -12.68 -18.89 1.85
CA PRO A 77 -12.25 -20.00 0.99
C PRO A 77 -12.08 -19.54 -0.47
N PRO A 78 -11.15 -20.15 -1.23
CA PRO A 78 -11.02 -19.88 -2.66
C PRO A 78 -12.34 -20.10 -3.41
N ILE A 79 -12.62 -19.21 -4.36
CA ILE A 79 -13.79 -19.28 -5.25
C ILE A 79 -13.33 -19.07 -6.69
N GLU A 80 -14.14 -19.58 -7.63
CA GLU A 80 -13.96 -19.35 -9.07
C GLU A 80 -14.90 -18.24 -9.58
N PRO A 81 -14.52 -17.53 -10.66
CA PRO A 81 -15.37 -16.50 -11.22
C PRO A 81 -16.61 -17.13 -11.83
N PHE A 82 -17.76 -16.50 -11.62
CA PHE A 82 -18.99 -16.90 -12.31
C PHE A 82 -19.09 -16.26 -13.71
N SER A 83 -18.31 -15.22 -13.97
CA SER A 83 -18.24 -14.54 -15.26
C SER A 83 -16.87 -13.92 -15.46
N THR A 84 -16.35 -13.98 -16.68
CA THR A 84 -15.10 -13.36 -17.10
C THR A 84 -15.28 -12.75 -18.48
N GLY A 85 -14.54 -11.70 -18.80
CA GLY A 85 -14.62 -11.10 -20.13
C GLY A 85 -13.44 -10.21 -20.44
N GLU A 86 -13.50 -9.67 -21.65
CA GLU A 86 -12.58 -8.67 -22.17
C GLU A 86 -13.40 -7.45 -22.57
N LEU A 87 -12.89 -6.24 -22.27
CA LEU A 87 -13.55 -4.98 -22.60
C LEU A 87 -12.59 -4.12 -23.41
N LYS A 88 -12.94 -3.82 -24.66
CA LYS A 88 -12.21 -2.86 -25.49
C LYS A 88 -12.45 -1.45 -24.93
N VAL A 89 -11.40 -0.81 -24.42
CA VAL A 89 -11.48 0.51 -23.77
C VAL A 89 -10.87 1.63 -24.62
N SER A 90 -10.03 1.31 -25.60
CA SER A 90 -9.60 2.22 -26.65
C SER A 90 -9.31 1.45 -27.94
N ASP A 91 -8.86 2.12 -29.00
CA ASP A 91 -8.44 1.43 -30.22
C ASP A 91 -7.21 0.54 -30.03
N ILE A 92 -6.44 0.78 -28.96
CA ILE A 92 -5.24 0.02 -28.62
C ILE A 92 -5.55 -1.04 -27.56
N HIS A 93 -6.29 -0.66 -26.50
CA HIS A 93 -6.38 -1.46 -25.28
C HIS A 93 -7.67 -2.25 -25.13
N THR A 94 -7.49 -3.50 -24.71
CA THR A 94 -8.55 -4.39 -24.24
C THR A 94 -8.18 -4.91 -22.84
N ILE A 95 -9.02 -4.60 -21.86
CA ILE A 95 -8.80 -5.01 -20.47
C ILE A 95 -9.51 -6.32 -20.14
N TYR A 96 -8.87 -7.19 -19.37
CA TYR A 96 -9.51 -8.37 -18.78
C TYR A 96 -10.29 -7.97 -17.52
N TRP A 97 -11.45 -8.59 -17.32
CA TRP A 97 -12.21 -8.49 -16.08
C TRP A 97 -12.83 -9.83 -15.68
N GLU A 98 -13.13 -9.98 -14.39
CA GLU A 98 -13.89 -11.10 -13.85
C GLU A 98 -14.83 -10.69 -12.72
N GLN A 99 -15.91 -11.44 -12.57
CA GLN A 99 -16.90 -11.32 -11.51
C GLN A 99 -16.95 -12.60 -10.68
N ASN A 100 -16.95 -12.44 -9.37
CA ASN A 100 -16.89 -13.52 -8.39
C ASN A 100 -17.89 -13.28 -7.25
N GLY A 101 -18.11 -14.29 -6.41
CA GLY A 101 -19.02 -14.20 -5.27
C GLY A 101 -20.49 -14.27 -5.69
N ASN A 102 -21.33 -13.44 -5.08
CA ASN A 102 -22.77 -13.44 -5.31
C ASN A 102 -23.11 -12.52 -6.48
N PRO A 103 -23.70 -13.01 -7.60
CA PRO A 103 -24.10 -12.17 -8.73
C PRO A 103 -25.10 -11.05 -8.37
N ASN A 104 -25.88 -11.25 -7.30
CA ASN A 104 -26.83 -10.29 -6.75
C ASN A 104 -26.31 -9.61 -5.46
N GLY A 105 -25.02 -9.78 -5.16
CA GLY A 105 -24.39 -9.19 -3.99
C GLY A 105 -24.09 -7.70 -4.17
N TYR A 106 -23.66 -7.06 -3.09
CA TYR A 106 -23.22 -5.67 -3.14
C TYR A 106 -21.94 -5.55 -4.00
N PRO A 107 -21.87 -4.66 -5.00
CA PRO A 107 -20.70 -4.51 -5.85
C PRO A 107 -19.45 -4.04 -5.10
N VAL A 108 -18.32 -4.71 -5.33
CA VAL A 108 -17.00 -4.28 -4.86
C VAL A 108 -15.97 -4.38 -5.99
N LEU A 109 -15.24 -3.29 -6.23
CA LEU A 109 -14.14 -3.23 -7.18
C LEU A 109 -12.81 -3.48 -6.48
N PHE A 110 -12.05 -4.48 -6.94
CA PHE A 110 -10.67 -4.69 -6.54
C PHE A 110 -9.71 -3.98 -7.52
N VAL A 111 -8.86 -3.12 -7.00
CA VAL A 111 -7.86 -2.35 -7.76
C VAL A 111 -6.46 -2.86 -7.40
N HIS A 112 -5.80 -3.57 -8.32
CA HIS A 112 -4.47 -4.15 -8.07
C HIS A 112 -3.36 -3.09 -8.00
N GLY A 113 -2.26 -3.44 -7.33
CA GLY A 113 -1.05 -2.61 -7.18
C GLY A 113 -0.02 -2.73 -8.30
N GLY A 114 1.20 -2.28 -8.01
CA GLY A 114 2.29 -2.04 -8.96
C GLY A 114 2.55 -0.54 -9.11
N PRO A 115 2.24 0.09 -10.27
CA PRO A 115 1.36 -0.41 -11.34
C PRO A 115 1.96 -1.54 -12.18
N GLY A 116 1.11 -2.21 -12.97
CA GLY A 116 1.54 -3.34 -13.80
C GLY A 116 1.47 -4.72 -13.12
N GLY A 117 0.92 -4.81 -11.90
CA GLY A 117 0.87 -6.04 -11.12
C GLY A 117 -0.03 -7.14 -11.68
N GLY A 118 -1.27 -6.79 -12.05
CA GLY A 118 -2.32 -7.75 -12.41
C GLY A 118 -2.91 -8.47 -11.21
N THR A 119 -4.12 -8.98 -11.41
CA THR A 119 -4.91 -9.73 -10.41
C THR A 119 -4.50 -11.21 -10.35
N ASN A 120 -4.93 -11.90 -9.29
CA ASN A 120 -4.79 -13.34 -9.12
C ASN A 120 -5.92 -13.88 -8.22
N SER A 121 -6.07 -15.20 -8.16
CA SER A 121 -7.17 -15.86 -7.45
C SER A 121 -7.23 -15.54 -5.95
N GLN A 122 -6.11 -15.23 -5.28
CA GLN A 122 -6.11 -14.85 -3.87
C GLN A 122 -6.76 -13.49 -3.64
N ASN A 123 -6.86 -12.63 -4.66
CA ASN A 123 -7.54 -11.34 -4.51
C ASN A 123 -9.04 -11.49 -4.23
N ARG A 124 -9.63 -12.66 -4.55
CA ARG A 124 -11.06 -12.96 -4.31
C ARG A 124 -11.37 -13.24 -2.84
N THR A 125 -10.38 -13.64 -2.04
CA THR A 125 -10.61 -14.21 -0.70
C THR A 125 -10.75 -13.16 0.41
N PHE A 126 -10.68 -11.87 0.09
CA PHE A 126 -10.87 -10.78 1.04
C PHE A 126 -12.34 -10.41 1.29
N PHE A 127 -13.27 -11.01 0.53
CA PHE A 127 -14.67 -10.62 0.51
C PHE A 127 -15.56 -11.81 0.80
N ASP A 128 -16.64 -11.58 1.55
CA ASP A 128 -17.69 -12.58 1.76
C ASP A 128 -18.36 -12.91 0.42
N PRO A 129 -18.21 -14.15 -0.09
CA PRO A 129 -18.75 -14.52 -1.40
C PRO A 129 -20.27 -14.62 -1.40
N THR A 130 -20.93 -14.59 -0.23
CA THR A 130 -22.39 -14.58 -0.12
C THR A 130 -22.97 -13.17 -0.14
N PHE A 131 -22.17 -12.17 0.27
CA PHE A 131 -22.60 -10.77 0.34
C PHE A 131 -22.15 -9.95 -0.87
N TYR A 132 -20.92 -10.14 -1.35
CA TYR A 132 -20.32 -9.28 -2.37
C TYR A 132 -20.42 -9.85 -3.79
N ARG A 133 -20.71 -8.96 -4.76
CA ARG A 133 -20.42 -9.13 -6.19
C ARG A 133 -19.05 -8.55 -6.45
N ILE A 134 -18.03 -9.42 -6.53
CA ILE A 134 -16.63 -9.01 -6.53
C ILE A 134 -16.13 -8.84 -7.96
N VAL A 135 -15.75 -7.63 -8.33
CA VAL A 135 -15.21 -7.28 -9.65
C VAL A 135 -13.69 -7.12 -9.56
N LEU A 136 -12.96 -7.93 -10.32
CA LEU A 136 -11.52 -7.81 -10.51
C LEU A 136 -11.27 -7.44 -11.97
N PHE A 137 -10.24 -6.62 -12.22
CA PHE A 137 -9.81 -6.31 -13.57
C PHE A 137 -8.29 -6.15 -13.62
N ASP A 138 -7.71 -6.45 -14.76
CA ASP A 138 -6.30 -6.19 -15.02
C ASP A 138 -6.17 -4.84 -15.74
N GLN A 139 -5.38 -3.93 -15.17
CA GLN A 139 -5.12 -2.61 -15.76
C GLN A 139 -4.36 -2.75 -17.10
N ARG A 140 -4.37 -1.68 -17.90
CA ARG A 140 -3.73 -1.63 -19.22
C ARG A 140 -2.31 -2.21 -19.20
N GLY A 141 -2.04 -3.15 -20.10
CA GLY A 141 -0.74 -3.81 -20.26
C GLY A 141 -0.33 -4.79 -19.16
N ALA A 142 -1.14 -4.99 -18.12
CA ALA A 142 -0.86 -5.89 -17.00
C ALA A 142 -1.65 -7.20 -17.09
N GLY A 143 -1.15 -8.25 -16.46
CA GLY A 143 -1.87 -9.52 -16.32
C GLY A 143 -2.34 -10.10 -17.66
N LYS A 144 -3.65 -10.28 -17.79
CA LYS A 144 -4.32 -10.79 -19.00
C LYS A 144 -4.75 -9.68 -19.98
N SER A 145 -4.63 -8.41 -19.61
CA SER A 145 -4.98 -7.29 -20.48
C SER A 145 -3.99 -7.12 -21.63
N THR A 146 -4.49 -6.68 -22.77
CA THR A 146 -3.72 -6.56 -24.01
C THR A 146 -3.72 -5.12 -24.55
N PRO A 147 -2.62 -4.68 -25.19
CA PRO A 147 -1.37 -5.41 -25.44
C PRO A 147 -0.47 -5.46 -24.19
N HIS A 148 0.13 -6.62 -23.93
CA HIS A 148 1.00 -6.86 -22.77
C HIS A 148 2.18 -5.88 -22.71
N ALA A 149 2.47 -5.32 -21.53
CA ALA A 149 3.52 -4.35 -21.26
C ALA A 149 3.48 -3.07 -22.14
N CYS A 150 2.30 -2.72 -22.67
CA CYS A 150 2.10 -1.51 -23.46
C CYS A 150 2.05 -0.25 -22.57
N LEU A 151 2.78 0.79 -22.99
CA LEU A 151 2.87 2.09 -22.30
C LEU A 151 2.08 3.20 -23.01
N GLU A 152 1.68 2.98 -24.27
CA GLU A 152 0.88 3.94 -25.03
C GLU A 152 -0.51 4.04 -24.40
N GLU A 153 -1.07 5.25 -24.28
CA GLU A 153 -2.34 5.49 -23.57
C GLU A 153 -2.45 4.80 -22.20
N ASN A 154 -1.34 4.68 -21.47
CA ASN A 154 -1.31 4.03 -20.16
C ASN A 154 -0.97 5.05 -19.07
N THR A 155 -1.90 5.96 -18.80
CA THR A 155 -1.78 6.93 -17.70
C THR A 155 -2.87 6.72 -16.64
N THR A 156 -2.68 7.35 -15.48
CA THR A 156 -3.65 7.35 -14.38
C THR A 156 -5.05 7.71 -14.86
N TRP A 157 -5.17 8.67 -15.77
CA TRP A 157 -6.47 9.19 -16.22
C TRP A 157 -7.18 8.24 -17.17
N GLU A 158 -6.45 7.54 -18.04
CA GLU A 158 -7.03 6.46 -18.84
C GLU A 158 -7.49 5.30 -17.95
N LEU A 159 -6.73 4.93 -16.93
CA LEU A 159 -7.15 3.88 -15.99
C LEU A 159 -8.40 4.28 -15.19
N VAL A 160 -8.54 5.56 -14.80
CA VAL A 160 -9.77 6.08 -14.18
C VAL A 160 -10.96 5.96 -15.15
N GLN A 161 -10.78 6.29 -16.43
CA GLN A 161 -11.83 6.14 -17.44
C GLN A 161 -12.20 4.68 -17.69
N ASP A 162 -11.22 3.78 -17.65
CA ASP A 162 -11.45 2.34 -17.82
C ASP A 162 -12.31 1.77 -16.68
N ILE A 163 -12.09 2.24 -15.45
CA ILE A 163 -12.92 1.88 -14.30
C ILE A 163 -14.38 2.29 -14.55
N GLU A 164 -14.66 3.49 -15.06
CA GLU A 164 -16.03 3.90 -15.40
C GLU A 164 -16.61 3.09 -16.56
N LYS A 165 -15.84 2.82 -17.63
CA LYS A 165 -16.29 1.96 -18.73
C LYS A 165 -16.66 0.57 -18.25
N LEU A 166 -15.88 0.01 -17.33
CA LEU A 166 -16.17 -1.28 -16.71
C LEU A 166 -17.41 -1.21 -15.82
N ARG A 167 -17.57 -0.14 -15.03
CA ARG A 167 -18.74 0.09 -14.18
C ARG A 167 -20.03 0.09 -15.02
N GLU A 168 -20.04 0.86 -16.11
CA GLU A 168 -21.17 0.96 -17.04
C GLU A 168 -21.41 -0.36 -17.78
N HIS A 169 -20.36 -1.02 -18.25
CA HIS A 169 -20.45 -2.33 -18.92
C HIS A 169 -21.11 -3.40 -18.04
N LEU A 170 -20.85 -3.36 -16.73
CA LEU A 170 -21.39 -4.32 -15.76
C LEU A 170 -22.70 -3.87 -15.10
N ASP A 171 -23.25 -2.73 -15.51
CA ASP A 171 -24.46 -2.11 -14.99
C ASP A 171 -24.42 -1.93 -13.45
N ILE A 172 -23.36 -1.27 -12.97
CA ILE A 172 -23.14 -1.00 -11.54
C ILE A 172 -23.35 0.49 -11.27
N GLU A 173 -24.28 0.85 -10.38
CA GLU A 173 -24.53 2.26 -10.03
C GLU A 173 -23.42 2.85 -9.14
N GLU A 174 -23.08 2.12 -8.08
CA GLU A 174 -22.05 2.44 -7.10
C GLU A 174 -21.38 1.14 -6.61
N TRP A 175 -20.15 1.23 -6.13
CA TRP A 175 -19.42 0.10 -5.53
C TRP A 175 -18.53 0.52 -4.38
N LEU A 176 -18.21 -0.46 -3.53
CA LEU A 176 -17.09 -0.37 -2.60
C LEU A 176 -15.79 -0.45 -3.43
N VAL A 177 -14.81 0.41 -3.15
CA VAL A 177 -13.51 0.36 -3.83
C VAL A 177 -12.44 -0.16 -2.86
N PHE A 178 -11.80 -1.26 -3.24
CA PHE A 178 -10.75 -1.91 -2.47
C PHE A 178 -9.43 -1.83 -3.24
N GLY A 179 -8.42 -1.14 -2.69
CA GLY A 179 -7.15 -0.93 -3.39
C GLY A 179 -5.98 -0.72 -2.45
N GLY A 180 -4.83 -1.33 -2.75
CA GLY A 180 -3.63 -1.15 -1.94
C GLY A 180 -2.36 -0.95 -2.75
N SER A 181 -1.34 -0.32 -2.14
CA SER A 181 -0.15 0.17 -2.84
C SER A 181 -0.56 1.16 -3.93
N TRP A 182 -0.04 1.05 -5.15
CA TRP A 182 -0.58 1.74 -6.32
C TRP A 182 -2.11 1.62 -6.47
N GLY A 183 -2.71 0.51 -6.08
CA GLY A 183 -4.16 0.35 -6.09
C GLY A 183 -4.86 1.39 -5.20
N SER A 184 -4.22 1.84 -4.11
CA SER A 184 -4.71 2.95 -3.28
C SER A 184 -4.57 4.29 -4.00
N THR A 185 -3.49 4.51 -4.75
CA THR A 185 -3.27 5.70 -5.60
C THR A 185 -4.38 5.84 -6.64
N LEU A 186 -4.64 4.76 -7.39
CA LEU A 186 -5.67 4.74 -8.42
C LEU A 186 -7.08 4.81 -7.83
N SER A 187 -7.32 4.17 -6.68
CA SER A 187 -8.61 4.28 -5.96
C SER A 187 -8.88 5.72 -5.53
N LEU A 188 -7.90 6.42 -4.97
CA LEU A 188 -8.03 7.83 -4.59
C LEU A 188 -8.29 8.71 -5.82
N ALA A 189 -7.54 8.53 -6.90
CA ALA A 189 -7.73 9.29 -8.14
C ALA A 189 -9.15 9.09 -8.72
N TYR A 190 -9.60 7.84 -8.78
CA TYR A 190 -10.94 7.48 -9.23
C TYR A 190 -12.02 8.12 -8.34
N SER A 191 -11.94 7.94 -7.03
CA SER A 191 -12.94 8.47 -6.10
C SER A 191 -12.99 10.00 -6.07
N GLN A 192 -11.88 10.68 -6.31
CA GLN A 192 -11.84 12.16 -6.38
C GLN A 192 -12.51 12.71 -7.64
N LEU A 193 -12.55 11.94 -8.73
CA LEU A 193 -13.22 12.33 -9.97
C LEU A 193 -14.66 11.83 -10.04
N HIS A 194 -14.94 10.67 -9.45
CA HIS A 194 -16.23 9.99 -9.49
C HIS A 194 -16.80 9.68 -8.09
N PRO A 195 -16.87 10.67 -7.16
CA PRO A 195 -17.25 10.40 -5.77
C PRO A 195 -18.66 9.82 -5.63
N LYS A 196 -19.56 10.09 -6.59
CA LYS A 196 -20.94 9.57 -6.60
C LYS A 196 -21.05 8.07 -6.86
N HIS A 197 -20.02 7.45 -7.40
CA HIS A 197 -20.00 6.02 -7.75
C HIS A 197 -19.25 5.18 -6.71
N VAL A 198 -18.86 5.78 -5.58
CA VAL A 198 -18.02 5.16 -4.55
C VAL A 198 -18.77 5.20 -3.23
N SER A 199 -19.22 4.03 -2.77
CA SER A 199 -19.94 3.91 -1.50
C SER A 199 -19.01 3.78 -0.28
N GLY A 200 -17.75 3.43 -0.53
CA GLY A 200 -16.73 3.31 0.51
C GLY A 200 -15.36 2.99 -0.05
N LEU A 201 -14.34 3.12 0.79
CA LEU A 201 -12.95 2.80 0.44
C LEU A 201 -12.28 1.90 1.48
N VAL A 202 -11.69 0.80 1.03
CA VAL A 202 -10.75 -0.02 1.82
C VAL A 202 -9.37 0.12 1.18
N LEU A 203 -8.50 0.86 1.85
CA LEU A 203 -7.18 1.23 1.36
C LEU A 203 -6.07 0.54 2.16
N ARG A 204 -4.97 0.17 1.50
CA ARG A 204 -3.80 -0.43 2.19
C ARG A 204 -2.48 0.05 1.65
N GLY A 205 -1.47 0.20 2.50
CA GLY A 205 -0.11 0.51 2.03
C GLY A 205 -0.12 1.80 1.22
N ILE A 206 -0.56 2.89 1.84
CA ILE A 206 -0.94 4.13 1.15
C ILE A 206 0.24 4.67 0.36
N PHE A 207 0.00 4.88 -0.93
CA PHE A 207 0.95 5.46 -1.85
C PHE A 207 0.33 6.68 -2.54
N LEU A 208 0.92 7.86 -2.34
CA LEU A 208 0.41 9.12 -2.90
C LEU A 208 1.25 9.65 -4.07
N LEU A 209 2.26 8.88 -4.48
CA LEU A 209 3.16 9.20 -5.59
C LEU A 209 3.97 10.50 -5.46
N ARG A 210 4.08 11.06 -4.25
CA ARG A 210 4.91 12.24 -3.99
C ARG A 210 6.39 11.92 -4.23
N GLU A 211 7.15 12.91 -4.67
CA GLU A 211 8.57 12.79 -4.96
C GLU A 211 9.36 12.22 -3.77
N LYS A 212 8.97 12.59 -2.54
CA LYS A 212 9.61 12.05 -1.32
C LYS A 212 9.41 10.53 -1.14
N GLU A 213 8.32 9.97 -1.65
CA GLU A 213 8.01 8.54 -1.59
C GLU A 213 8.82 7.78 -2.66
N ILE A 214 8.90 8.34 -3.87
CA ILE A 214 9.75 7.80 -4.95
C ILE A 214 11.23 7.82 -4.54
N LYS A 215 11.72 8.94 -4.01
CA LYS A 215 13.10 9.08 -3.54
C LYS A 215 13.41 8.14 -2.39
N TRP A 216 12.46 7.93 -1.48
CA TRP A 216 12.62 6.98 -0.40
C TRP A 216 12.90 5.58 -0.95
N PHE A 217 12.08 5.06 -1.86
CA PHE A 217 12.17 3.66 -2.26
C PHE A 217 13.18 3.39 -3.38
N TYR A 218 13.32 4.31 -4.34
CA TYR A 218 14.14 4.12 -5.55
C TYR A 218 15.39 4.99 -5.64
N GLU A 219 15.63 5.91 -4.70
CA GLU A 219 16.83 6.77 -4.71
C GLU A 219 17.64 6.65 -3.39
N GLY A 220 17.44 5.54 -2.66
CA GLY A 220 18.36 5.11 -1.60
C GLY A 220 17.88 5.31 -0.15
N GLY A 221 16.66 5.81 0.10
CA GLY A 221 16.12 5.88 1.47
C GLY A 221 15.98 4.49 2.13
N ALA A 222 15.22 3.61 1.49
CA ALA A 222 15.00 2.23 1.94
C ALA A 222 16.29 1.38 1.92
N SER A 223 17.32 1.81 1.18
CA SER A 223 18.62 1.11 1.12
C SER A 223 19.31 1.03 2.49
N ALA A 224 19.01 1.94 3.41
CA ALA A 224 19.53 1.91 4.78
C ALA A 224 19.10 0.65 5.56
N LEU A 225 18.02 -0.02 5.12
CA LEU A 225 17.47 -1.22 5.75
C LEU A 225 17.85 -2.50 5.00
N PHE A 226 18.05 -2.41 3.67
CA PHE A 226 18.35 -3.55 2.78
C PHE A 226 19.56 -3.28 1.88
N PRO A 227 20.75 -3.01 2.43
CA PRO A 227 21.92 -2.68 1.62
C PRO A 227 22.34 -3.82 0.70
N ASP A 228 22.23 -5.06 1.15
CA ASP A 228 22.55 -6.29 0.42
C ASP A 228 21.67 -6.54 -0.81
N ALA A 229 20.37 -6.21 -0.72
CA ALA A 229 19.46 -6.24 -1.87
C ALA A 229 19.65 -5.01 -2.77
N TRP A 230 19.90 -3.84 -2.15
CA TRP A 230 20.07 -2.57 -2.85
C TRP A 230 21.28 -2.57 -3.79
N GLU A 231 22.41 -3.14 -3.36
CA GLU A 231 23.61 -3.24 -4.21
C GLU A 231 23.30 -3.91 -5.55
N LYS A 232 22.50 -4.98 -5.55
CA LYS A 232 22.11 -5.69 -6.78
C LYS A 232 21.24 -4.85 -7.72
N PHE A 233 20.45 -3.93 -7.18
CA PHE A 233 19.63 -2.97 -7.94
C PHE A 233 20.51 -1.82 -8.45
N ARG A 234 21.21 -1.14 -7.55
CA ARG A 234 22.08 0.01 -7.85
C ARG A 234 23.20 -0.34 -8.83
N ASP A 235 23.88 -1.47 -8.64
CA ASP A 235 25.13 -1.77 -9.37
C ASP A 235 24.92 -2.23 -10.81
N PHE A 236 23.69 -2.52 -11.20
CA PHE A 236 23.32 -2.67 -12.61
C PHE A 236 23.41 -1.33 -13.38
N ILE A 237 23.33 -0.20 -12.67
CA ILE A 237 23.45 1.14 -13.25
C ILE A 237 24.91 1.63 -13.12
N PRO A 238 25.54 2.10 -14.22
CA PRO A 238 26.86 2.74 -14.21
C PRO A 238 26.90 3.92 -13.25
N GLU A 239 28.03 4.14 -12.58
CA GLU A 239 28.17 5.16 -11.53
C GLU A 239 27.77 6.57 -11.99
N GLU A 240 28.09 6.92 -13.23
CA GLU A 240 27.77 8.19 -13.86
C GLU A 240 26.26 8.40 -14.10
N GLU A 241 25.46 7.33 -14.16
CA GLU A 241 24.01 7.38 -14.35
C GLU A 241 23.23 7.33 -13.01
N ARG A 242 23.90 7.14 -11.85
CA ARG A 242 23.25 6.98 -10.54
C ARG A 242 22.70 8.27 -9.92
N GLY A 243 22.69 9.38 -10.67
CA GLY A 243 22.07 10.63 -10.24
C GLY A 243 20.53 10.57 -10.17
N SER A 244 19.91 9.65 -10.92
CA SER A 244 18.54 9.18 -10.71
C SER A 244 18.42 7.75 -11.23
N LEU A 245 18.24 6.81 -10.32
CA LEU A 245 18.07 5.41 -10.67
C LEU A 245 16.77 5.19 -11.43
N VAL A 246 15.70 5.92 -11.10
CA VAL A 246 14.42 5.84 -11.84
C VAL A 246 14.63 6.19 -13.32
N ALA A 247 15.35 7.28 -13.62
CA ALA A 247 15.64 7.68 -15.00
C ALA A 247 16.61 6.71 -15.70
N ALA A 248 17.63 6.21 -14.99
CA ALA A 248 18.60 5.26 -15.55
C ALA A 248 17.96 3.90 -15.89
N TYR A 249 17.01 3.45 -15.07
CA TYR A 249 16.19 2.27 -15.35
C TYR A 249 15.21 2.54 -16.50
N HIS A 250 14.60 3.72 -16.58
CA HIS A 250 13.69 4.08 -17.67
C HIS A 250 14.32 3.88 -19.04
N LYS A 251 15.54 4.41 -19.22
CA LYS A 251 16.35 4.25 -20.43
C LYS A 251 16.52 2.77 -20.82
N ARG A 252 16.77 1.90 -19.85
CA ARG A 252 17.01 0.46 -20.09
C ARG A 252 15.71 -0.30 -20.33
N LEU A 253 14.64 0.06 -19.62
CA LEU A 253 13.30 -0.51 -19.76
C LEU A 253 12.62 -0.15 -21.09
N GLN A 254 13.10 0.88 -21.79
CA GLN A 254 12.67 1.26 -23.14
C GLN A 254 13.70 0.94 -24.23
N SER A 255 14.75 0.18 -23.90
CA SER A 255 15.77 -0.23 -24.86
C SER A 255 15.18 -1.14 -25.95
N ASP A 256 15.62 -0.95 -27.20
CA ASP A 256 15.36 -1.88 -28.31
C ASP A 256 16.10 -3.21 -28.12
N ASP A 257 17.18 -3.22 -27.33
CA ASP A 257 17.84 -4.46 -26.88
C ASP A 257 17.00 -5.15 -25.80
N GLN A 258 16.35 -6.25 -26.20
CA GLN A 258 15.49 -7.06 -25.34
C GLN A 258 16.23 -7.67 -24.15
N ALA A 259 17.53 -7.98 -24.27
CA ALA A 259 18.30 -8.55 -23.16
C ALA A 259 18.54 -7.49 -22.08
N VAL A 260 18.86 -6.25 -22.48
CA VAL A 260 18.99 -5.11 -21.55
C VAL A 260 17.66 -4.81 -20.88
N GLN A 261 16.57 -4.77 -21.64
CA GLN A 261 15.23 -4.52 -21.12
C GLN A 261 14.81 -5.59 -20.10
N LEU A 262 15.03 -6.86 -20.41
CA LEU A 262 14.67 -7.97 -19.53
C LEU A 262 15.50 -7.98 -18.24
N GLU A 263 16.82 -7.76 -18.33
CA GLU A 263 17.68 -7.71 -17.14
C GLU A 263 17.30 -6.53 -16.24
N ALA A 264 17.06 -5.35 -16.82
CA ALA A 264 16.55 -4.20 -16.07
C ALA A 264 15.21 -4.52 -15.37
N SER A 265 14.31 -5.19 -16.08
CA SER A 265 13.00 -5.57 -15.56
C SER A 265 13.10 -6.52 -14.37
N LYS A 266 14.00 -7.52 -14.44
CA LYS A 266 14.26 -8.48 -13.36
C LYS A 266 14.85 -7.79 -12.14
N ARG A 267 15.82 -6.89 -12.31
CA ARG A 267 16.46 -6.17 -11.20
C ARG A 267 15.49 -5.25 -10.47
N TRP A 268 14.71 -4.49 -11.23
CA TRP A 268 13.67 -3.62 -10.71
C TRP A 268 12.62 -4.42 -9.90
N THR A 269 12.08 -5.47 -10.50
CA THR A 269 11.07 -6.31 -9.85
C THR A 269 11.61 -7.02 -8.60
N ALA A 270 12.85 -7.53 -8.67
CA ALA A 270 13.47 -8.22 -7.53
C ALA A 270 13.65 -7.30 -6.32
N TRP A 271 14.02 -6.03 -6.52
CA TRP A 271 14.13 -5.04 -5.44
C TRP A 271 12.84 -4.95 -4.63
N GLU A 272 11.69 -4.83 -5.30
CA GLU A 272 10.40 -4.73 -4.63
C GLU A 272 9.94 -6.05 -4.01
N MET A 273 10.12 -7.19 -4.70
CA MET A 273 9.69 -8.49 -4.17
C MET A 273 10.44 -8.89 -2.89
N ILE A 274 11.72 -8.52 -2.76
CA ILE A 274 12.52 -8.79 -1.57
C ILE A 274 12.07 -7.93 -0.37
N THR A 275 11.60 -6.71 -0.64
CA THR A 275 11.35 -5.67 0.38
C THR A 275 9.88 -5.53 0.76
N SER A 276 8.98 -6.21 0.05
CA SER A 276 7.53 -6.11 0.28
C SER A 276 7.02 -6.79 1.55
N CYS A 277 7.77 -7.71 2.14
CA CYS A 277 7.35 -8.44 3.35
C CYS A 277 8.34 -8.18 4.50
N LEU A 278 7.85 -8.21 5.75
CA LEU A 278 8.69 -8.04 6.94
C LEU A 278 9.73 -9.16 7.03
N LEU A 279 9.31 -10.38 6.73
CA LEU A 279 10.18 -11.54 6.56
C LEU A 279 10.20 -11.96 5.08
N PRO A 280 11.35 -12.40 4.55
CA PRO A 280 11.46 -12.83 3.15
C PRO A 280 10.39 -13.87 2.78
N ASN A 281 9.68 -13.62 1.67
CA ASN A 281 8.60 -14.47 1.20
C ASN A 281 8.97 -15.18 -0.11
N GLN A 282 9.09 -16.51 -0.08
CA GLN A 282 9.54 -17.30 -1.23
C GLN A 282 8.57 -17.23 -2.43
N ASP A 283 7.26 -17.10 -2.18
CA ASP A 283 6.28 -16.98 -3.27
C ASP A 283 6.40 -15.64 -4.01
N ALA A 284 6.68 -14.56 -3.28
CA ALA A 284 6.95 -13.25 -3.87
C ALA A 284 8.21 -13.29 -4.75
N LEU A 285 9.30 -13.91 -4.25
CA LEU A 285 10.53 -14.09 -5.01
C LEU A 285 10.32 -14.95 -6.27
N LYS A 286 9.53 -16.02 -6.15
CA LYS A 286 9.18 -16.87 -7.30
C LYS A 286 8.40 -16.08 -8.35
N ARG A 287 7.43 -15.25 -7.95
CA ARG A 287 6.71 -14.37 -8.89
C ARG A 287 7.67 -13.38 -9.57
N GLY A 288 8.59 -12.79 -8.81
CA GLY A 288 9.64 -11.90 -9.32
C GLY A 288 10.69 -12.58 -10.20
N SER A 289 10.56 -13.88 -10.50
CA SER A 289 11.40 -14.60 -11.47
C SER A 289 10.68 -14.88 -12.79
N ASP A 290 9.37 -14.64 -12.87
CA ASP A 290 8.61 -14.78 -14.11
C ASP A 290 8.91 -13.61 -15.06
N GLU A 291 9.43 -13.91 -16.25
CA GLU A 291 9.92 -12.89 -17.17
C GLU A 291 8.82 -11.99 -17.73
N LYS A 292 7.63 -12.55 -18.00
CA LYS A 292 6.49 -11.77 -18.50
C LYS A 292 6.00 -10.79 -17.45
N PHE A 293 5.84 -11.27 -16.22
CA PHE A 293 5.49 -10.44 -15.07
C PHE A 293 6.53 -9.34 -14.86
N CYS A 294 7.83 -9.67 -14.80
CA CYS A 294 8.88 -8.68 -14.59
C CYS A 294 8.82 -7.58 -15.66
N LEU A 295 8.64 -7.96 -16.92
CA LEU A 295 8.61 -7.03 -18.04
C LEU A 295 7.44 -6.04 -17.94
N ALA A 296 6.22 -6.53 -17.73
CA ALA A 296 5.05 -5.65 -17.59
C ALA A 296 5.16 -4.80 -16.32
N PHE A 297 5.48 -5.42 -15.19
CA PHE A 297 5.59 -4.76 -13.89
C PHE A 297 6.59 -3.61 -13.93
N ALA A 298 7.86 -3.89 -14.25
CA ALA A 298 8.91 -2.88 -14.21
C ALA A 298 8.70 -1.76 -15.23
N ARG A 299 8.29 -2.09 -16.47
CA ARG A 299 8.08 -1.07 -17.51
C ARG A 299 6.95 -0.12 -17.16
N ILE A 300 5.81 -0.66 -16.73
CA ILE A 300 4.64 0.15 -16.39
C ILE A 300 4.93 0.95 -15.11
N GLU A 301 5.44 0.31 -14.07
CA GLU A 301 5.76 0.98 -12.81
C GLU A 301 6.72 2.16 -12.99
N ASN A 302 7.87 1.93 -13.64
CA ASN A 302 8.83 2.97 -13.93
C ASN A 302 8.23 4.08 -14.83
N HIS A 303 7.39 3.73 -15.81
CA HIS A 303 6.71 4.70 -16.67
C HIS A 303 5.84 5.67 -15.85
N TYR A 304 5.06 5.17 -14.90
CA TYR A 304 4.25 6.03 -14.03
C TYR A 304 5.13 6.91 -13.15
N PHE A 305 6.25 6.41 -12.63
CA PHE A 305 7.12 7.18 -11.74
C PHE A 305 7.88 8.28 -12.47
N MET A 306 8.37 7.99 -13.68
CA MET A 306 9.00 8.99 -14.56
C MET A 306 8.05 10.13 -14.92
N ASN A 307 6.76 9.84 -15.03
CA ASN A 307 5.72 10.81 -15.32
C ASN A 307 5.01 11.36 -14.08
N LYS A 308 5.53 11.11 -12.87
CA LYS A 308 4.96 11.59 -11.60
C LYS A 308 3.48 11.23 -11.42
N GLY A 309 3.09 10.03 -11.86
CA GLY A 309 1.70 9.57 -11.86
C GLY A 309 0.77 10.36 -12.77
N PHE A 310 1.30 11.19 -13.67
CA PHE A 310 0.52 12.10 -14.52
C PHE A 310 -0.31 13.12 -13.75
N PHE A 311 0.04 13.34 -12.47
CA PHE A 311 -0.62 14.34 -11.65
C PHE A 311 -0.08 15.74 -11.94
N PRO A 312 -0.95 16.77 -11.94
CA PRO A 312 -0.53 18.14 -12.22
C PRO A 312 0.37 18.74 -11.12
N GLN A 313 0.34 18.19 -9.90
CA GLN A 313 1.23 18.58 -8.81
C GLN A 313 1.57 17.40 -7.89
N ASP A 314 2.66 17.54 -7.15
CA ASP A 314 3.22 16.47 -6.29
C ASP A 314 2.22 15.95 -5.24
N ALA A 315 1.55 16.85 -4.53
CA ALA A 315 0.60 16.51 -3.47
C ALA A 315 -0.85 16.36 -3.98
N TYR A 316 -1.08 16.17 -5.28
CA TYR A 316 -2.41 16.21 -5.90
C TYR A 316 -3.46 15.39 -5.14
N LEU A 317 -3.17 14.11 -4.87
CA LEU A 317 -4.12 13.23 -4.18
C LEU A 317 -4.40 13.68 -2.75
N LEU A 318 -3.42 14.24 -2.04
CA LEU A 318 -3.60 14.73 -0.67
C LEU A 318 -4.37 16.05 -0.62
N ASP A 319 -4.18 16.90 -1.62
CA ASP A 319 -4.82 18.21 -1.70
C ASP A 319 -6.27 18.15 -2.16
N ASN A 320 -6.69 17.04 -2.79
CA ASN A 320 -8.06 16.81 -3.27
C ASN A 320 -8.88 15.88 -2.35
N VAL A 321 -8.43 15.62 -1.12
CA VAL A 321 -9.14 14.75 -0.15
C VAL A 321 -10.51 15.32 0.25
N ASP A 322 -10.67 16.64 0.23
CA ASP A 322 -11.94 17.33 0.51
C ASP A 322 -13.10 16.83 -0.36
N LYS A 323 -12.81 16.42 -1.60
CA LYS A 323 -13.79 15.85 -2.54
C LYS A 323 -14.35 14.52 -2.10
N ILE A 324 -13.64 13.76 -1.28
CA ILE A 324 -13.99 12.40 -0.86
C ILE A 324 -14.11 12.26 0.65
N GLN A 325 -13.85 13.32 1.43
CA GLN A 325 -13.81 13.23 2.90
C GLN A 325 -15.11 12.71 3.53
N HIS A 326 -16.24 12.85 2.82
CA HIS A 326 -17.57 12.38 3.21
C HIS A 326 -17.80 10.88 2.96
N ILE A 327 -16.96 10.23 2.14
CA ILE A 327 -17.03 8.81 1.83
C ILE A 327 -16.43 8.03 3.00
N PRO A 328 -17.11 6.99 3.53
CA PRO A 328 -16.55 6.13 4.55
C PRO A 328 -15.28 5.41 4.07
N ALA A 329 -14.22 5.41 4.88
CA ALA A 329 -12.95 4.79 4.50
C ALA A 329 -12.25 4.08 5.66
N VAL A 330 -11.57 2.97 5.34
CA VAL A 330 -10.64 2.27 6.22
C VAL A 330 -9.28 2.24 5.55
N ILE A 331 -8.23 2.60 6.30
CA ILE A 331 -6.83 2.59 5.87
C ILE A 331 -6.09 1.56 6.72
N VAL A 332 -5.56 0.50 6.12
CA VAL A 332 -4.74 -0.51 6.79
C VAL A 332 -3.27 -0.32 6.41
N GLN A 333 -2.38 -0.14 7.38
CA GLN A 333 -0.98 0.16 7.12
C GLN A 333 -0.04 -0.67 7.99
N GLY A 334 0.97 -1.28 7.38
CA GLY A 334 2.05 -1.94 8.12
C GLY A 334 2.97 -0.91 8.78
N ARG A 335 3.33 -1.12 10.04
CA ARG A 335 4.26 -0.24 10.76
C ARG A 335 5.63 -0.20 10.09
N TYR A 336 6.09 -1.33 9.57
CA TYR A 336 7.38 -1.52 8.92
C TYR A 336 7.23 -1.67 7.40
N ASP A 337 6.17 -1.07 6.83
CA ASP A 337 6.05 -0.92 5.39
C ASP A 337 7.19 -0.03 4.87
N ILE A 338 8.19 -0.65 4.24
CA ILE A 338 9.34 0.07 3.67
C ILE A 338 9.15 0.44 2.20
N VAL A 339 8.12 -0.09 1.54
CA VAL A 339 7.80 0.23 0.14
C VAL A 339 7.02 1.55 0.11
N CYS A 340 5.99 1.63 0.95
CA CYS A 340 5.16 2.82 1.14
C CYS A 340 5.18 3.21 2.64
N PRO A 341 6.15 4.04 3.08
CA PRO A 341 6.32 4.35 4.49
C PRO A 341 5.06 4.91 5.16
N ILE A 342 4.82 4.48 6.41
CA ILE A 342 3.65 4.84 7.20
C ILE A 342 3.40 6.36 7.34
N MET A 343 4.43 7.19 7.13
CA MET A 343 4.27 8.64 7.04
C MET A 343 3.18 9.04 6.03
N THR A 344 3.04 8.32 4.93
CA THR A 344 2.06 8.62 3.87
C THR A 344 0.64 8.32 4.34
N ALA A 345 0.41 7.15 4.95
CA ALA A 345 -0.90 6.83 5.55
C ALA A 345 -1.27 7.80 6.67
N TRP A 346 -0.30 8.23 7.47
CA TRP A 346 -0.50 9.22 8.52
C TRP A 346 -0.88 10.60 7.96
N ASP A 347 -0.18 11.06 6.92
CA ASP A 347 -0.50 12.31 6.22
C ASP A 347 -1.94 12.29 5.66
N LEU A 348 -2.34 11.18 5.02
CA LEU A 348 -3.70 11.00 4.49
C LEU A 348 -4.76 11.00 5.59
N HIS A 349 -4.57 10.21 6.65
CA HIS A 349 -5.49 10.12 7.78
C HIS A 349 -5.71 11.49 8.44
N LYS A 350 -4.65 12.29 8.60
CA LYS A 350 -4.77 13.66 9.13
C LYS A 350 -5.62 14.59 8.27
N ARG A 351 -5.68 14.36 6.96
CA ARG A 351 -6.50 15.15 6.01
C ARG A 351 -7.88 14.56 5.80
N TRP A 352 -8.14 13.34 6.28
CA TRP A 352 -9.41 12.64 6.15
C TRP A 352 -9.92 12.15 7.52
N PRO A 353 -10.55 13.03 8.33
CA PRO A 353 -10.94 12.71 9.70
C PRO A 353 -11.92 11.53 9.84
N LEU A 354 -12.75 11.29 8.81
CA LEU A 354 -13.69 10.15 8.80
C LEU A 354 -13.02 8.81 8.45
N ALA A 355 -11.81 8.82 7.88
CA ALA A 355 -11.09 7.59 7.57
C ALA A 355 -10.54 6.95 8.84
N LYS A 356 -10.80 5.65 9.03
CA LYS A 356 -10.26 4.85 10.14
C LYS A 356 -8.88 4.30 9.77
N LEU A 357 -7.85 4.73 10.49
CA LEU A 357 -6.49 4.22 10.31
C LEU A 357 -6.21 3.05 11.27
N LYS A 358 -5.97 1.87 10.70
CA LYS A 358 -5.48 0.69 11.40
C LYS A 358 -4.00 0.48 11.09
N ILE A 359 -3.17 0.58 12.13
CA ILE A 359 -1.73 0.32 12.02
C ILE A 359 -1.46 -1.08 12.53
N VAL A 360 -0.92 -1.94 11.67
CA VAL A 360 -0.51 -3.30 12.03
C VAL A 360 0.93 -3.26 12.54
N PRO A 361 1.18 -3.59 13.82
CA PRO A 361 2.42 -3.26 14.52
C PRO A 361 3.64 -4.04 14.00
N ASP A 362 3.44 -5.22 13.44
CA ASP A 362 4.45 -6.22 13.07
C ASP A 362 4.32 -6.67 11.60
N ALA A 363 3.92 -5.75 10.71
CA ALA A 363 3.76 -6.04 9.29
C ALA A 363 4.57 -5.11 8.37
N GLY A 364 5.01 -5.68 7.25
CA GLY A 364 5.57 -4.99 6.10
C GLY A 364 4.51 -4.41 5.15
N HIS A 365 4.81 -4.39 3.85
CA HIS A 365 3.95 -3.78 2.83
C HIS A 365 2.83 -4.72 2.34
N SER A 366 3.17 -6.00 2.16
CA SER A 366 2.38 -6.97 1.42
C SER A 366 0.97 -7.15 1.98
N VAL A 367 -0.01 -7.30 1.08
CA VAL A 367 -1.38 -7.68 1.44
C VAL A 367 -1.45 -9.06 2.12
N LYS A 368 -0.38 -9.86 1.99
CA LYS A 368 -0.29 -11.21 2.56
C LYS A 368 0.33 -11.25 3.96
N GLU A 369 0.77 -10.11 4.50
CA GLU A 369 1.16 -10.03 5.91
C GLU A 369 -0.04 -10.46 6.78
N PRO A 370 0.11 -11.40 7.73
CA PRO A 370 -1.02 -11.98 8.46
C PRO A 370 -1.94 -10.93 9.10
N GLY A 371 -1.34 -9.94 9.78
CA GLY A 371 -2.11 -8.85 10.39
C GLY A 371 -2.75 -7.90 9.37
N ILE A 372 -2.11 -7.66 8.21
CA ILE A 372 -2.72 -6.84 7.16
C ILE A 372 -3.91 -7.55 6.53
N ALA A 373 -3.75 -8.83 6.19
CA ALA A 373 -4.83 -9.63 5.62
C ALA A 373 -6.04 -9.69 6.57
N ALA A 374 -5.78 -9.89 7.87
CA ALA A 374 -6.80 -9.91 8.90
C ALA A 374 -7.61 -8.61 8.97
N GLU A 375 -6.94 -7.47 9.02
CA GLU A 375 -7.60 -6.18 9.12
C GLU A 375 -8.32 -5.77 7.83
N LEU A 376 -7.86 -6.26 6.67
CA LEU A 376 -8.57 -6.08 5.40
C LEU A 376 -9.88 -6.87 5.34
N VAL A 377 -9.90 -8.12 5.83
CA VAL A 377 -11.14 -8.90 5.95
C VAL A 377 -12.08 -8.26 6.99
N ALA A 378 -11.54 -7.80 8.12
CA ALA A 378 -12.35 -7.10 9.12
C ALA A 378 -12.98 -5.82 8.55
N ALA A 379 -12.24 -5.08 7.72
CA ALA A 379 -12.76 -3.90 7.05
C ALA A 379 -13.92 -4.23 6.10
N THR A 380 -13.75 -5.23 5.22
CA THR A 380 -14.82 -5.63 4.29
C THR A 380 -16.04 -6.19 5.03
N GLU A 381 -15.86 -6.86 6.16
CA GLU A 381 -16.98 -7.29 7.01
C GLU A 381 -17.68 -6.11 7.69
N ALA A 382 -16.94 -5.13 8.22
CA ALA A 382 -17.51 -3.95 8.86
C ALA A 382 -18.34 -3.12 7.87
N PHE A 383 -17.94 -3.10 6.59
CA PHE A 383 -18.69 -2.43 5.53
C PHE A 383 -20.08 -3.05 5.29
N LYS A 384 -20.33 -4.32 5.61
CA LYS A 384 -21.64 -4.97 5.44
C LYS A 384 -22.75 -4.31 6.28
N GLU A 385 -22.38 -3.62 7.36
CA GLU A 385 -23.34 -2.94 8.23
C GLU A 385 -23.79 -1.58 7.68
N VAL A 386 -22.98 -0.98 6.81
CA VAL A 386 -23.22 0.36 6.27
C VAL A 386 -23.71 0.29 4.83
N LEU A 387 -23.31 -0.74 4.10
CA LEU A 387 -23.75 -1.02 2.73
C LEU A 387 -25.08 -1.77 2.77
N LYS A 388 -26.12 -1.17 2.19
CA LYS A 388 -27.43 -1.81 2.05
C LYS A 388 -27.54 -2.37 0.64
N ILE A 389 -27.82 -3.67 0.53
CA ILE A 389 -28.28 -4.26 -0.73
C ILE A 389 -29.67 -3.65 -0.99
N LYS A 390 -29.81 -2.90 -2.09
CA LYS A 390 -31.07 -2.25 -2.48
C LYS A 390 -32.10 -3.29 -2.92
#